data_AF-A0A179UVN4-F1
#
_entry.id   AF-A0A179UVN4-F1
#
_cell.length_a   1.000
_cell.length_b   1.000
_cell.length_c   1.000
_cell.angle_alpha   90.00
_cell.angle_beta   90.00
_cell.angle_gamma   90.00
#
_symmetry.space_group_name_H-M   'P 1'
#
loop_
_entity.id
_entity.type
_entity.pdbx_description
1 polymer ?
#
loop_
_entity_poly.entity_id
_entity_poly.type
_entity_poly.pdbx_seq_one_letter_code
_entity_poly.pdbx_strand_id
1 'polypeptide(L)'
;MSGFMRSLRKGIKRAEKGKSKIYDWANQPASSQDQSPHLDLPPAYSPTERDQQYSVRSHETIEYAQECAADTSPYAFLRDFDTILVVDDSGSMIGSRWHETRETIAAIAPICAEFDDDGVDVYFLNENNWAEPATGGFLRIKTSAAVNELFDRVHPSGRTPVGARLYDILKPYLKRVEDMSKAAPSSRFSGSPVKPINIIVITDGIPTDDVETVVVNAARRLDKCDAKPWQVGIQFVQVGDDPSAKKWLQSLDDILHKRYDIRDIVDTAPWSGAALTSNTILKIMLGGVDKRYDRQAVSKAGGR
;
A
#
# COMPACT_ATOMS: atom_id res chain seq x y z
N MET A 1 -49.15 20.79 -44.54
CA MET A 1 -48.76 21.88 -45.46
C MET A 1 -47.24 22.05 -45.41
N SER A 2 -46.65 22.95 -46.21
CA SER A 2 -45.22 23.36 -46.33
C SER A 2 -44.27 22.98 -45.16
N GLY A 3 -43.01 22.57 -45.36
CA GLY A 3 -42.06 22.94 -46.42
C GLY A 3 -41.29 24.25 -46.06
N PHE A 4 -40.06 24.52 -46.50
CA PHE A 4 -39.24 23.88 -47.55
C PHE A 4 -37.81 24.51 -47.56
N MET A 5 -36.82 23.86 -48.20
CA MET A 5 -35.58 24.48 -48.77
C MET A 5 -34.51 25.12 -47.83
N ARG A 6 -33.23 25.30 -48.23
CA ARG A 6 -32.34 24.55 -49.17
C ARG A 6 -30.85 24.89 -48.94
N SER A 7 -29.97 24.04 -49.50
CA SER A 7 -28.54 24.30 -49.75
C SER A 7 -28.29 25.17 -51.00
N LEU A 8 -27.13 25.86 -51.08
CA LEU A 8 -26.19 25.91 -52.24
C LEU A 8 -24.91 26.71 -51.89
N ARG A 9 -23.68 26.16 -51.99
CA ARG A 9 -22.72 26.13 -53.14
C ARG A 9 -22.10 27.46 -53.64
N LYS A 10 -20.76 27.55 -53.55
CA LYS A 10 -19.73 27.90 -54.58
C LYS A 10 -18.33 27.78 -53.91
N GLY A 11 -17.19 27.52 -54.53
CA GLY A 11 -16.75 27.61 -55.94
C GLY A 11 -15.95 28.91 -56.16
N ILE A 12 -14.74 28.97 -56.76
CA ILE A 12 -14.08 28.08 -57.75
C ILE A 12 -12.53 28.34 -57.80
N LYS A 13 -11.77 27.36 -58.32
CA LYS A 13 -10.46 27.30 -59.04
C LYS A 13 -9.75 28.63 -59.50
N ARG A 14 -8.47 28.73 -59.93
CA ARG A 14 -7.39 27.76 -60.32
C ARG A 14 -6.03 28.48 -60.59
N ALA A 15 -4.88 27.81 -60.31
CA ALA A 15 -3.58 27.79 -61.05
C ALA A 15 -2.98 29.12 -61.64
N GLU A 16 -1.92 29.25 -62.46
CA GLU A 16 -0.95 28.44 -63.26
C GLU A 16 0.45 29.18 -63.23
N LYS A 17 1.64 28.78 -63.74
CA LYS A 17 2.23 27.61 -64.47
C LYS A 17 3.79 27.70 -64.42
N GLY A 18 4.55 26.59 -64.30
CA GLY A 18 6.00 26.53 -64.61
C GLY A 18 6.73 25.39 -63.86
N LYS A 19 7.34 24.34 -64.44
CA LYS A 19 8.26 24.11 -65.60
C LYS A 19 9.76 24.29 -65.26
N SER A 20 10.71 23.41 -65.64
CA SER A 20 10.66 21.97 -66.03
C SER A 20 12.06 21.41 -66.39
N LYS A 21 12.44 20.21 -65.88
CA LYS A 21 13.27 19.15 -66.55
C LYS A 21 14.78 19.48 -66.78
N ILE A 22 15.77 18.62 -66.51
CA ILE A 22 16.34 17.57 -67.42
C ILE A 22 17.52 16.82 -66.72
N TYR A 23 17.72 15.53 -67.08
CA TYR A 23 18.86 14.57 -67.06
C TYR A 23 20.33 15.03 -66.73
N ASP A 24 21.38 14.21 -66.43
CA ASP A 24 21.56 12.73 -66.33
C ASP A 24 22.86 12.27 -65.57
N TRP A 25 22.96 10.95 -65.28
CA TRP A 25 24.14 10.02 -65.22
C TRP A 25 25.59 10.44 -64.81
N ALA A 26 26.27 9.67 -63.91
CA ALA A 26 27.62 9.01 -64.12
C ALA A 26 28.46 8.61 -62.84
N ASN A 27 29.06 7.40 -62.91
CA ASN A 27 30.39 6.94 -62.45
C ASN A 27 30.84 6.69 -60.97
N GLN A 28 31.36 5.46 -60.80
CA GLN A 28 32.34 4.89 -59.83
C GLN A 28 33.80 5.05 -60.40
N PRO A 29 34.96 4.56 -59.83
CA PRO A 29 35.16 3.31 -59.05
C PRO A 29 36.37 3.19 -58.05
N ALA A 30 36.62 1.93 -57.61
CA ALA A 30 37.91 1.29 -57.27
C ALA A 30 38.50 1.38 -55.83
N SER A 31 39.51 0.52 -55.58
CA SER A 31 40.24 0.18 -54.32
C SER A 31 41.60 -0.49 -54.70
N SER A 32 42.43 -1.18 -53.88
CA SER A 32 42.36 -1.85 -52.57
C SER A 32 43.78 -2.17 -52.00
N GLN A 33 43.87 -2.83 -50.83
CA GLN A 33 45.11 -3.40 -50.20
C GLN A 33 46.09 -2.33 -49.64
N ASP A 34 47.10 -2.59 -48.79
CA ASP A 34 47.77 -3.85 -48.37
C ASP A 34 48.25 -3.87 -46.88
N GLN A 35 49.28 -4.65 -46.50
CA GLN A 35 49.55 -5.18 -45.13
C GLN A 35 50.83 -4.67 -44.38
N SER A 36 50.72 -4.49 -43.04
CA SER A 36 51.75 -4.77 -41.96
C SER A 36 53.17 -4.12 -42.06
N PRO A 37 54.20 -4.37 -41.18
CA PRO A 37 54.30 -4.93 -39.80
C PRO A 37 55.13 -4.04 -38.81
N HIS A 38 55.74 -4.61 -37.74
CA HIS A 38 56.85 -4.09 -36.88
C HIS A 38 56.54 -2.93 -35.87
N LEU A 39 57.24 -2.74 -34.71
CA LEU A 39 57.70 -3.64 -33.62
C LEU A 39 58.20 -2.80 -32.39
N ASP A 40 58.62 -3.49 -31.32
CA ASP A 40 59.56 -3.09 -30.23
C ASP A 40 59.22 -2.05 -29.12
N LEU A 41 58.91 -2.61 -27.93
CA LEU A 41 59.53 -2.41 -26.59
C LEU A 41 59.50 -1.05 -25.82
N PRO A 42 59.26 -1.07 -24.49
CA PRO A 42 59.27 0.11 -23.60
C PRO A 42 60.62 0.37 -22.87
N PRO A 43 60.85 1.59 -22.36
CA PRO A 43 61.96 1.91 -21.45
C PRO A 43 61.75 1.41 -20.00
N ALA A 44 62.79 1.56 -19.15
CA ALA A 44 63.01 0.74 -17.96
C ALA A 44 62.36 1.22 -16.63
N TYR A 45 62.39 0.31 -15.65
CA TYR A 45 61.84 0.41 -14.28
C TYR A 45 62.56 1.42 -13.36
N SER A 46 61.81 1.89 -12.35
CA SER A 46 62.32 2.20 -11.00
C SER A 46 61.25 1.87 -9.93
N PRO A 47 61.55 1.05 -8.90
CA PRO A 47 60.75 0.92 -7.67
C PRO A 47 61.11 2.05 -6.67
N THR A 48 60.58 2.21 -5.45
CA THR A 48 59.73 1.43 -4.51
C THR A 48 58.94 2.50 -3.69
N GLU A 49 57.95 2.27 -2.81
CA GLU A 49 57.50 1.07 -2.08
C GLU A 49 55.98 0.89 -2.23
N ARG A 50 55.15 1.43 -1.32
CA ARG A 50 53.68 1.21 -1.24
C ARG A 50 52.96 2.37 -0.56
N ASP A 51 51.81 2.77 -1.10
CA ASP A 51 50.66 3.23 -0.32
C ASP A 51 49.37 3.01 -1.14
N GLN A 52 48.67 1.90 -0.89
CA GLN A 52 47.46 1.53 -1.64
C GLN A 52 46.20 2.11 -0.98
N GLN A 53 45.97 3.41 -1.18
CA GLN A 53 44.72 4.04 -0.79
C GLN A 53 43.58 3.65 -1.76
N TYR A 54 43.05 2.45 -1.58
CA TYR A 54 41.86 1.97 -2.29
C TYR A 54 40.63 2.81 -1.90
N SER A 55 40.29 3.78 -2.75
CA SER A 55 39.01 4.48 -2.71
C SER A 55 37.89 3.55 -3.16
N VAL A 56 37.41 2.70 -2.23
CA VAL A 56 36.19 1.92 -2.41
C VAL A 56 35.00 2.87 -2.29
N ARG A 57 34.08 2.82 -3.26
CA ARG A 57 32.85 3.62 -3.22
C ARG A 57 31.97 3.18 -2.05
N SER A 58 31.94 4.00 -1.00
CA SER A 58 31.15 3.73 0.21
C SER A 58 29.63 3.72 -0.01
N HIS A 59 29.12 4.42 -1.03
CA HIS A 59 27.67 4.48 -1.31
C HIS A 59 27.08 3.13 -1.71
N GLU A 60 27.62 2.47 -2.74
CA GLU A 60 27.11 1.19 -3.25
C GLU A 60 27.13 0.09 -2.18
N THR A 61 28.05 0.16 -1.20
CA THR A 61 28.12 -0.82 -0.10
C THR A 61 27.11 -0.53 1.03
N ILE A 62 26.74 0.74 1.25
CA ILE A 62 25.79 1.12 2.30
C ILE A 62 24.35 0.84 1.86
N GLU A 63 23.99 1.18 0.62
CA GLU A 63 22.65 0.90 0.07
C GLU A 63 22.36 -0.61 0.08
N TYR A 64 23.26 -1.44 -0.46
CA TYR A 64 23.13 -2.91 -0.41
C TYR A 64 23.07 -3.46 1.02
N ALA A 65 23.84 -2.91 1.97
CA ALA A 65 23.80 -3.36 3.36
C ALA A 65 22.47 -3.02 4.03
N GLN A 66 21.91 -1.85 3.74
CA GLN A 66 20.64 -1.38 4.30
C GLN A 66 19.43 -2.08 3.64
N GLU A 67 19.52 -2.39 2.35
CA GLU A 67 18.52 -3.19 1.62
C GLU A 67 18.50 -4.65 2.13
N CYS A 68 19.67 -5.28 2.29
CA CYS A 68 19.79 -6.60 2.94
C CYS A 68 19.29 -6.60 4.39
N ALA A 69 19.57 -5.55 5.17
CA ALA A 69 19.06 -5.41 6.53
C ALA A 69 17.52 -5.29 6.55
N ALA A 70 16.94 -4.54 5.61
CA ALA A 70 15.50 -4.41 5.46
C ALA A 70 14.83 -5.72 5.00
N ASP A 71 15.45 -6.50 4.11
CA ASP A 71 14.95 -7.83 3.70
C ASP A 71 15.04 -8.88 4.84
N THR A 72 15.98 -8.73 5.77
CA THR A 72 16.07 -9.55 6.99
C THR A 72 15.26 -9.01 8.18
N SER A 73 14.61 -7.85 8.03
CA SER A 73 13.73 -7.29 9.05
C SER A 73 12.48 -8.17 9.23
N PRO A 74 11.99 -8.39 10.46
CA PRO A 74 10.68 -9.03 10.64
C PRO A 74 9.53 -8.18 10.07
N TYR A 75 9.78 -6.91 9.75
CA TYR A 75 8.84 -5.97 9.12
C TYR A 75 8.92 -5.93 7.58
N ALA A 76 9.83 -6.68 6.94
CA ALA A 76 10.09 -6.63 5.49
C ALA A 76 8.82 -6.78 4.62
N PHE A 77 7.87 -7.61 5.09
CA PHE A 77 6.60 -7.90 4.42
C PHE A 77 5.68 -6.67 4.28
N LEU A 78 5.85 -5.60 5.07
CA LEU A 78 4.97 -4.41 5.00
C LEU A 78 4.97 -3.79 3.59
N ARG A 79 6.07 -3.95 2.85
CA ARG A 79 6.20 -3.59 1.43
C ARG A 79 5.10 -4.18 0.53
N ASP A 80 4.55 -5.35 0.88
CA ASP A 80 3.54 -6.06 0.08
C ASP A 80 2.09 -5.56 0.34
N PHE A 81 1.85 -4.70 1.33
CA PHE A 81 0.50 -4.30 1.78
C PHE A 81 0.36 -2.79 1.98
N ASP A 82 -0.75 -2.19 1.54
CA ASP A 82 -1.17 -0.85 1.95
C ASP A 82 -1.70 -0.96 3.40
N THR A 83 -1.09 -0.25 4.35
CA THR A 83 -1.49 -0.31 5.78
C THR A 83 -2.54 0.75 6.12
N ILE A 84 -3.74 0.31 6.51
CA ILE A 84 -4.89 1.17 6.82
C ILE A 84 -5.26 1.02 8.30
N LEU A 85 -5.21 2.11 9.07
CA LEU A 85 -5.62 2.15 10.47
C LEU A 85 -7.03 2.74 10.57
N VAL A 86 -7.98 1.97 11.10
CA VAL A 86 -9.35 2.40 11.37
C VAL A 86 -9.51 2.61 12.87
N VAL A 87 -9.51 3.86 13.31
CA VAL A 87 -9.46 4.26 14.71
C VAL A 87 -10.84 4.59 15.23
N ASP A 88 -11.20 3.98 16.35
CA ASP A 88 -12.39 4.33 17.13
C ASP A 88 -12.21 5.71 17.80
N ASP A 89 -13.02 6.66 17.35
CA ASP A 89 -13.20 7.99 17.91
C ASP A 89 -14.58 8.13 18.56
N SER A 90 -15.21 7.04 19.02
CA SER A 90 -16.50 7.07 19.70
C SER A 90 -16.40 7.60 21.13
N GLY A 91 -17.55 7.93 21.74
CA GLY A 91 -17.58 8.50 23.09
C GLY A 91 -17.03 7.61 24.22
N SER A 92 -16.84 6.31 24.01
CA SER A 92 -16.23 5.41 25.00
C SER A 92 -14.70 5.55 25.10
N MET A 93 -14.05 6.01 24.03
CA MET A 93 -12.59 6.14 23.94
C MET A 93 -12.02 7.32 24.74
N ILE A 94 -12.86 8.22 25.25
CA ILE A 94 -12.46 9.44 25.98
C ILE A 94 -11.52 9.09 27.16
N GLY A 95 -10.37 9.76 27.22
CA GLY A 95 -9.39 9.62 28.30
C GLY A 95 -8.23 8.68 27.93
N SER A 96 -7.97 7.68 28.78
CA SER A 96 -6.77 6.83 28.64
C SER A 96 -6.75 6.02 27.34
N ARG A 97 -7.91 5.55 26.86
CA ARG A 97 -8.01 4.71 25.65
C ARG A 97 -7.59 5.48 24.38
N TRP A 98 -8.04 6.73 24.23
CA TRP A 98 -7.58 7.65 23.18
C TRP A 98 -6.07 7.93 23.27
N HIS A 99 -5.55 8.17 24.47
CA HIS A 99 -4.12 8.44 24.68
C HIS A 99 -3.24 7.21 24.38
N GLU A 100 -3.67 6.01 24.80
CA GLU A 100 -2.98 4.74 24.53
C GLU A 100 -2.94 4.41 23.03
N THR A 101 -4.04 4.70 22.34
CA THR A 101 -4.15 4.60 20.88
C THR A 101 -3.21 5.59 20.18
N ARG A 102 -3.21 6.87 20.60
CA ARG A 102 -2.33 7.93 20.09
C ARG A 102 -0.87 7.55 20.15
N GLU A 103 -0.37 7.21 21.35
CA GLU A 103 1.05 6.88 21.56
C GLU A 103 1.49 5.71 20.69
N THR A 104 0.62 4.72 20.51
CA THR A 104 0.94 3.53 19.71
C THR A 104 0.97 3.81 18.22
N ILE A 105 -0.01 4.53 17.68
CA ILE A 105 0.02 4.89 16.26
C ILE A 105 1.21 5.84 16.00
N ALA A 106 1.54 6.72 16.95
CA ALA A 106 2.72 7.57 16.87
C ALA A 106 4.04 6.77 16.93
N ALA A 107 4.08 5.63 17.62
CA ALA A 107 5.23 4.73 17.67
C ALA A 107 5.35 3.83 16.42
N ILE A 108 4.24 3.39 15.83
CA ILE A 108 4.26 2.44 14.70
C ILE A 108 4.28 3.13 13.33
N ALA A 109 3.67 4.30 13.15
CA ALA A 109 3.68 5.00 11.85
C ALA A 109 5.09 5.25 11.26
N PRO A 110 6.14 5.58 12.04
CA PRO A 110 7.52 5.62 11.54
C PRO A 110 8.04 4.25 11.07
N ILE A 111 7.74 3.18 11.81
CA ILE A 111 8.15 1.81 11.46
C ILE A 111 7.48 1.40 10.14
N CYS A 112 6.18 1.65 9.98
CA CYS A 112 5.52 1.42 8.69
C CYS A 112 6.16 2.24 7.56
N ALA A 113 6.53 3.50 7.83
CA ALA A 113 7.15 4.38 6.83
C ALA A 113 8.59 4.01 6.43
N GLU A 114 9.27 3.10 7.14
CA GLU A 114 10.56 2.49 6.74
C GLU A 114 10.38 1.38 5.68
N PHE A 115 9.19 0.78 5.60
CA PHE A 115 8.91 -0.36 4.72
C PHE A 115 7.80 -0.09 3.69
N ASP A 116 6.89 0.85 3.92
CA ASP A 116 5.90 1.30 2.94
C ASP A 116 6.18 2.73 2.48
N ASP A 117 6.29 2.90 1.16
CA ASP A 117 6.78 4.12 0.51
C ASP A 117 5.82 5.30 0.71
N ASP A 118 4.57 5.06 1.12
CA ASP A 118 3.63 6.10 1.50
C ASP A 118 3.20 6.14 2.97
N GLY A 119 3.33 5.05 3.73
CA GLY A 119 3.22 5.03 5.20
C GLY A 119 1.98 4.30 5.70
N VAL A 120 1.13 5.00 6.47
CA VAL A 120 -0.19 4.48 6.87
C VAL A 120 -1.30 5.47 6.55
N ASP A 121 -2.46 4.97 6.11
CA ASP A 121 -3.67 5.78 6.00
C ASP A 121 -4.49 5.64 7.28
N VAL A 122 -4.90 6.77 7.88
CA VAL A 122 -5.71 6.79 9.11
C VAL A 122 -7.14 7.23 8.81
N TYR A 123 -8.11 6.39 9.15
CA TYR A 123 -9.53 6.68 9.08
C TYR A 123 -10.11 6.64 10.49
N PHE A 124 -10.96 7.59 10.86
CA PHE A 124 -11.72 7.52 12.10
C PHE A 124 -13.12 6.94 11.84
N LEU A 125 -13.85 6.53 12.86
CA LEU A 125 -15.21 6.00 12.66
C LEU A 125 -16.22 7.13 12.38
N ASN A 126 -16.20 8.20 13.18
CA ASN A 126 -17.16 9.31 13.12
C ASN A 126 -16.60 10.51 12.33
N GLU A 127 -15.38 10.96 12.63
CA GLU A 127 -14.71 12.06 11.93
C GLU A 127 -14.37 11.70 10.47
N ASN A 128 -14.30 12.69 9.59
CA ASN A 128 -14.14 12.46 8.15
C ASN A 128 -13.36 13.60 7.49
N ASN A 129 -12.23 13.28 6.84
CA ASN A 129 -11.38 14.28 6.21
C ASN A 129 -12.06 14.96 5.00
N TRP A 130 -12.70 16.10 5.22
CA TRP A 130 -13.37 16.89 4.18
C TRP A 130 -12.42 17.52 3.15
N ALA A 131 -11.10 17.51 3.38
CA ALA A 131 -10.12 17.87 2.34
C ALA A 131 -9.88 16.72 1.34
N GLU A 132 -10.13 15.47 1.73
CA GLU A 132 -10.06 14.27 0.88
C GLU A 132 -11.43 13.60 0.75
N PRO A 133 -12.48 14.29 0.21
CA PRO A 133 -13.86 13.81 0.23
C PRO A 133 -14.11 12.55 -0.63
N ALA A 134 -13.11 12.08 -1.38
CA ALA A 134 -13.17 10.83 -2.14
C ALA A 134 -12.83 9.58 -1.30
N THR A 135 -12.14 9.76 -0.15
CA THR A 135 -11.79 8.68 0.79
C THR A 135 -12.35 8.93 2.19
N GLY A 136 -12.35 10.18 2.65
CA GLY A 136 -12.65 10.56 4.04
C GLY A 136 -11.51 10.28 5.03
N GLY A 137 -10.35 9.80 4.55
CA GLY A 137 -9.20 9.41 5.36
C GLY A 137 -8.10 10.48 5.42
N PHE A 138 -7.24 10.37 6.43
CA PHE A 138 -6.01 11.13 6.61
C PHE A 138 -4.85 10.27 6.10
N LEU A 139 -4.45 10.50 4.85
CA LEU A 139 -3.64 9.57 4.07
C LEU A 139 -2.14 9.80 4.27
N ARG A 140 -1.33 8.76 4.00
CA ARG A 140 0.14 8.83 3.86
C ARG A 140 0.87 9.36 5.11
N ILE A 141 0.40 8.98 6.29
CA ILE A 141 0.97 9.38 7.58
C ILE A 141 2.27 8.59 7.83
N LYS A 142 3.39 9.30 8.05
CA LYS A 142 4.73 8.69 8.23
C LYS A 142 5.45 9.02 9.53
N THR A 143 4.95 9.94 10.36
CA THR A 143 5.70 10.44 11.53
C THR A 143 4.84 10.53 12.78
N SER A 144 5.47 10.33 13.93
CA SER A 144 4.86 10.52 15.26
C SER A 144 4.28 11.92 15.44
N ALA A 145 4.91 12.94 14.83
CA ALA A 145 4.42 14.32 14.83
C ALA A 145 3.11 14.47 14.05
N ALA A 146 2.99 13.88 12.86
CA ALA A 146 1.76 13.92 12.07
C ALA A 146 0.60 13.16 12.74
N VAL A 147 0.89 12.04 13.42
CA VAL A 147 -0.09 11.34 14.26
C VAL A 147 -0.53 12.21 15.44
N ASN A 148 0.42 12.83 16.15
CA ASN A 148 0.13 13.73 17.26
C ASN A 148 -0.79 14.90 16.81
N GLU A 149 -0.42 15.60 15.75
CA GLU A 149 -1.26 16.67 15.18
C GLU A 149 -2.66 16.22 14.76
N LEU A 150 -2.82 14.95 14.36
CA LEU A 150 -4.12 14.39 14.01
C LEU A 150 -4.98 14.11 15.26
N PHE A 151 -4.39 13.51 16.28
CA PHE A 151 -5.03 13.23 17.57
C PHE A 151 -5.26 14.49 18.45
N ASP A 152 -4.61 15.61 18.13
CA ASP A 152 -4.91 16.94 18.69
C ASP A 152 -6.09 17.64 17.99
N ARG A 153 -6.48 17.20 16.80
CA ARG A 153 -7.62 17.74 16.04
C ARG A 153 -8.89 16.94 16.26
N VAL A 154 -8.81 15.61 16.21
CA VAL A 154 -9.96 14.71 16.35
C VAL A 154 -10.31 14.52 17.84
N HIS A 155 -11.60 14.58 18.17
CA HIS A 155 -12.10 14.54 19.54
C HIS A 155 -13.14 13.43 19.71
N PRO A 156 -12.93 12.42 20.58
CA PRO A 156 -13.82 11.26 20.64
C PRO A 156 -15.27 11.61 21.02
N SER A 157 -16.22 11.23 20.17
CA SER A 157 -17.65 11.53 20.30
C SER A 157 -18.50 10.61 19.41
N GLY A 158 -19.81 10.55 19.64
CA GLY A 158 -20.72 9.79 18.78
C GLY A 158 -20.75 8.28 19.08
N ARG A 159 -20.81 7.46 18.02
CA ARG A 159 -21.08 6.01 18.06
C ARG A 159 -19.88 5.21 17.56
N THR A 160 -19.98 3.89 17.52
CA THR A 160 -18.96 2.98 16.99
C THR A 160 -19.43 2.36 15.64
N PRO A 161 -19.52 3.12 14.52
CA PRO A 161 -20.03 2.64 13.22
C PRO A 161 -18.94 1.94 12.38
N VAL A 162 -18.45 0.80 12.85
CA VAL A 162 -17.36 0.05 12.18
C VAL A 162 -17.83 -0.56 10.86
N GLY A 163 -19.08 -1.05 10.76
CA GLY A 163 -19.61 -1.64 9.54
C GLY A 163 -19.65 -0.63 8.40
N ALA A 164 -20.17 0.57 8.66
CA ALA A 164 -20.19 1.68 7.71
C ALA A 164 -18.79 2.10 7.27
N ARG A 165 -17.86 2.32 8.22
CA ARG A 165 -16.50 2.78 7.87
C ARG A 165 -15.71 1.72 7.09
N LEU A 166 -15.84 0.44 7.44
CA LEU A 166 -15.28 -0.68 6.66
C LEU A 166 -15.91 -0.74 5.26
N TYR A 167 -17.22 -0.52 5.12
CA TYR A 167 -17.91 -0.51 3.82
C TYR A 167 -17.36 0.59 2.90
N ASP A 168 -17.16 1.81 3.42
CA ASP A 168 -16.67 2.94 2.62
C ASP A 168 -15.21 2.76 2.17
N ILE A 169 -14.37 2.07 2.94
CA ILE A 169 -13.00 1.69 2.55
C ILE A 169 -13.01 0.51 1.56
N LEU A 170 -13.71 -0.57 1.89
CA LEU A 170 -13.70 -1.82 1.11
C LEU A 170 -14.42 -1.69 -0.23
N LYS A 171 -15.50 -0.91 -0.32
CA LYS A 171 -16.30 -0.76 -1.55
C LYS A 171 -15.48 -0.26 -2.77
N PRO A 172 -14.76 0.88 -2.71
CA PRO A 172 -13.91 1.34 -3.80
C PRO A 172 -12.69 0.44 -3.99
N TYR A 173 -12.10 -0.10 -2.92
CA TYR A 173 -10.97 -1.04 -3.02
C TYR A 173 -11.34 -2.29 -3.83
N LEU A 174 -12.41 -2.98 -3.43
CA LEU A 174 -12.89 -4.18 -4.10
C LEU A 174 -13.33 -3.89 -5.54
N LYS A 175 -13.82 -2.68 -5.84
CA LYS A 175 -14.05 -2.27 -7.24
C LYS A 175 -12.75 -2.22 -8.05
N ARG A 176 -11.64 -1.73 -7.50
CA ARG A 176 -10.33 -1.81 -8.17
C ARG A 176 -9.92 -3.27 -8.45
N VAL A 177 -10.08 -4.16 -7.47
CA VAL A 177 -9.80 -5.60 -7.62
C VAL A 177 -10.70 -6.23 -8.70
N GLU A 178 -12.00 -5.95 -8.69
CA GLU A 178 -12.96 -6.45 -9.67
C GLU A 178 -12.72 -5.90 -11.09
N ASP A 179 -12.24 -4.67 -11.25
CA ASP A 179 -11.94 -4.11 -12.56
C ASP A 179 -10.59 -4.62 -13.09
N MET A 180 -9.62 -4.89 -12.21
CA MET A 180 -8.38 -5.60 -12.53
C MET A 180 -8.66 -7.05 -12.96
N SER A 181 -9.52 -7.80 -12.25
CA SER A 181 -9.81 -9.21 -12.55
C SER A 181 -10.62 -9.42 -13.84
N LYS A 182 -11.21 -8.36 -14.40
CA LYS A 182 -11.92 -8.36 -15.70
C LYS A 182 -11.02 -7.96 -16.87
N ALA A 183 -9.81 -7.48 -16.63
CA ALA A 183 -8.89 -7.12 -17.70
C ALA A 183 -8.48 -8.40 -18.47
N ALA A 184 -8.70 -8.42 -19.78
CA ALA A 184 -8.38 -9.60 -20.59
C ALA A 184 -6.85 -9.80 -20.63
N PRO A 185 -6.32 -11.05 -20.62
CA PRO A 185 -4.87 -11.30 -20.64
C PRO A 185 -4.12 -10.69 -21.84
N SER A 186 -4.82 -10.40 -22.93
CA SER A 186 -4.30 -9.74 -24.14
C SER A 186 -4.38 -8.21 -24.09
N SER A 187 -5.24 -7.63 -23.23
CA SER A 187 -5.20 -6.20 -22.90
C SER A 187 -4.24 -5.99 -21.73
N ARG A 188 -3.14 -5.27 -21.93
CA ARG A 188 -2.36 -4.80 -20.78
C ARG A 188 -3.28 -3.97 -19.90
N PHE A 189 -3.54 -4.41 -18.66
CA PHE A 189 -4.16 -3.55 -17.66
C PHE A 189 -3.23 -2.36 -17.46
N SER A 190 -3.69 -1.16 -17.84
CA SER A 190 -2.82 0.03 -17.90
C SER A 190 -2.67 0.74 -16.55
N GLY A 191 -3.33 0.25 -15.50
CA GLY A 191 -3.08 0.66 -14.13
C GLY A 191 -2.05 -0.25 -13.45
N SER A 192 -1.45 0.23 -12.37
CA SER A 192 -0.63 -0.59 -11.48
C SER A 192 -1.46 -1.75 -10.89
N PRO A 193 -0.85 -2.90 -10.57
CA PRO A 193 -1.52 -3.96 -9.81
C PRO A 193 -2.12 -3.42 -8.51
N VAL A 194 -3.27 -3.94 -8.10
CA VAL A 194 -3.89 -3.54 -6.82
C VAL A 194 -3.11 -4.18 -5.67
N LYS A 195 -2.28 -3.38 -4.98
CA LYS A 195 -1.56 -3.76 -3.77
C LYS A 195 -2.58 -4.29 -2.73
N PRO A 196 -2.33 -5.46 -2.10
CA PRO A 196 -3.10 -5.94 -0.95
C PRO A 196 -3.28 -4.87 0.13
N ILE A 197 -4.35 -4.94 0.93
CA ILE A 197 -4.54 -4.05 2.10
C ILE A 197 -4.53 -4.85 3.40
N ASN A 198 -3.96 -4.26 4.46
CA ASN A 198 -4.17 -4.67 5.84
C ASN A 198 -4.97 -3.58 6.56
N ILE A 199 -6.23 -3.86 6.92
CA ILE A 199 -7.07 -2.94 7.68
C ILE A 199 -7.00 -3.31 9.16
N ILE A 200 -6.46 -2.43 9.99
CA ILE A 200 -6.32 -2.63 11.45
C ILE A 200 -7.35 -1.76 12.15
N VAL A 201 -8.41 -2.37 12.69
CA VAL A 201 -9.51 -1.71 13.39
C VAL A 201 -9.20 -1.66 14.88
N ILE A 202 -8.96 -0.47 15.42
CA ILE A 202 -8.58 -0.22 16.81
C ILE A 202 -9.78 0.35 17.56
N THR A 203 -10.40 -0.43 18.47
CA THR A 203 -11.67 -0.10 19.13
C THR A 203 -11.74 -0.64 20.57
N ASP A 204 -12.49 0.03 21.46
CA ASP A 204 -12.71 -0.42 22.83
C ASP A 204 -14.05 -1.15 23.06
N GLY A 205 -14.90 -1.23 22.02
CA GLY A 205 -16.31 -1.52 22.16
C GLY A 205 -16.86 -2.57 21.20
N ILE A 206 -18.18 -2.77 21.28
CA ILE A 206 -18.95 -3.52 20.29
C ILE A 206 -19.51 -2.51 19.28
N PRO A 207 -19.33 -2.72 17.96
CA PRO A 207 -19.89 -1.85 16.94
C PRO A 207 -21.40 -1.69 17.05
N THR A 208 -21.87 -0.50 16.70
CA THR A 208 -23.28 -0.12 16.78
C THR A 208 -24.05 -0.39 15.48
N ASP A 209 -23.44 -1.14 14.57
CA ASP A 209 -23.90 -1.45 13.22
C ASP A 209 -23.39 -2.84 12.73
N ASP A 210 -23.79 -3.26 11.53
CA ASP A 210 -23.54 -4.61 11.01
C ASP A 210 -22.19 -4.71 10.29
N VAL A 211 -21.18 -5.25 11.00
CA VAL A 211 -19.87 -5.62 10.46
C VAL A 211 -19.91 -6.96 9.71
N GLU A 212 -20.71 -7.91 10.20
CA GLU A 212 -20.77 -9.30 9.71
C GLU A 212 -21.18 -9.35 8.23
N THR A 213 -22.23 -8.63 7.82
CA THR A 213 -22.64 -8.52 6.41
C THR A 213 -21.58 -7.87 5.53
N VAL A 214 -20.83 -6.88 6.04
CA VAL A 214 -19.82 -6.14 5.26
C VAL A 214 -18.61 -7.02 4.96
N VAL A 215 -18.08 -7.72 5.98
CA VAL A 215 -16.96 -8.67 5.83
C VAL A 215 -17.35 -9.84 4.92
N VAL A 216 -18.53 -10.44 5.12
CA VAL A 216 -19.01 -11.58 4.32
C VAL A 216 -19.19 -11.19 2.84
N ASN A 217 -19.64 -9.96 2.57
CA ASN A 217 -19.73 -9.42 1.21
C ASN A 217 -18.33 -9.20 0.60
N ALA A 218 -17.37 -8.66 1.37
CA ALA A 218 -16.00 -8.46 0.92
C ALA A 218 -15.32 -9.78 0.52
N ALA A 219 -15.34 -10.79 1.40
CA ALA A 219 -14.80 -12.12 1.14
C ALA A 219 -15.40 -12.74 -0.15
N ARG A 220 -16.74 -12.72 -0.27
CA ARG A 220 -17.46 -13.26 -1.44
C ARG A 220 -17.22 -12.49 -2.74
N ARG A 221 -16.72 -11.24 -2.69
CA ARG A 221 -16.29 -10.48 -3.88
C ARG A 221 -14.86 -10.87 -4.27
N LEU A 222 -13.97 -11.05 -3.30
CA LEU A 222 -12.60 -11.53 -3.52
C LEU A 222 -12.57 -12.94 -4.14
N ASP A 223 -13.41 -13.86 -3.64
CA ASP A 223 -13.52 -15.22 -4.20
C ASP A 223 -14.03 -15.23 -5.65
N LYS A 224 -14.97 -14.35 -6.01
CA LYS A 224 -15.45 -14.19 -7.40
C LYS A 224 -14.41 -13.60 -8.36
N CYS A 225 -13.35 -12.99 -7.83
CA CYS A 225 -12.25 -12.41 -8.59
C CYS A 225 -11.03 -13.32 -8.70
N ASP A 226 -11.06 -14.51 -8.10
CA ASP A 226 -9.87 -15.36 -7.87
C ASP A 226 -8.71 -14.57 -7.22
N ALA A 227 -9.04 -13.65 -6.31
CA ALA A 227 -8.07 -12.75 -5.69
C ALA A 227 -7.14 -13.53 -4.75
N LYS A 228 -5.88 -13.06 -4.62
CA LYS A 228 -4.87 -13.60 -3.67
C LYS A 228 -5.51 -13.87 -2.30
N PRO A 229 -5.21 -14.98 -1.60
CA PRO A 229 -5.81 -15.27 -0.30
C PRO A 229 -5.69 -14.11 0.69
N TRP A 230 -4.54 -13.42 0.68
CA TRP A 230 -4.21 -12.25 1.50
C TRP A 230 -4.48 -10.89 0.83
N GLN A 231 -5.33 -10.81 -0.21
CA GLN A 231 -5.61 -9.54 -0.90
C GLN A 231 -6.24 -8.48 0.03
N VAL A 232 -6.97 -8.90 1.06
CA VAL A 232 -7.49 -8.07 2.15
C VAL A 232 -7.32 -8.84 3.45
N GLY A 233 -6.66 -8.22 4.43
CA GLY A 233 -6.76 -8.59 5.83
C GLY A 233 -7.56 -7.55 6.62
N ILE A 234 -8.33 -8.00 7.61
CA ILE A 234 -9.03 -7.13 8.57
C ILE A 234 -8.69 -7.62 9.98
N GLN A 235 -7.78 -6.92 10.66
CA GLN A 235 -7.37 -7.26 12.01
C GLN A 235 -8.06 -6.36 13.02
N PHE A 236 -8.73 -6.95 14.01
CA PHE A 236 -9.35 -6.21 15.11
C PHE A 236 -8.43 -6.16 16.32
N VAL A 237 -8.25 -4.96 16.86
CA VAL A 237 -7.37 -4.65 17.99
C VAL A 237 -8.21 -4.05 19.11
N GLN A 238 -8.40 -4.81 20.19
CA GLN A 238 -9.21 -4.38 21.32
C GLN A 238 -8.42 -3.47 22.28
N VAL A 239 -8.75 -2.19 22.37
CA VAL A 239 -8.21 -1.28 23.39
C VAL A 239 -8.95 -1.46 24.73
N GLY A 240 -8.21 -1.53 25.83
CA GLY A 240 -8.78 -1.81 27.15
C GLY A 240 -9.24 -3.26 27.32
N ASP A 241 -10.09 -3.51 28.33
CA ASP A 241 -10.32 -4.84 28.89
C ASP A 241 -11.80 -5.29 28.92
N ASP A 242 -12.71 -4.60 28.22
CA ASP A 242 -14.14 -4.92 28.23
C ASP A 242 -14.41 -6.39 27.80
N PRO A 243 -15.00 -7.23 28.67
CA PRO A 243 -15.21 -8.65 28.36
C PRO A 243 -16.25 -8.91 27.26
N SER A 244 -17.15 -7.96 27.02
CA SER A 244 -18.22 -8.04 26.03
C SER A 244 -17.69 -7.73 24.64
N ALA A 245 -16.92 -6.65 24.52
CA ALA A 245 -16.16 -6.31 23.31
C ALA A 245 -15.22 -7.48 22.96
N LYS A 246 -14.43 -7.96 23.92
CA LYS A 246 -13.54 -9.11 23.72
C LYS A 246 -14.26 -10.32 23.13
N LYS A 247 -15.37 -10.72 23.73
CA LYS A 247 -16.17 -11.86 23.29
C LYS A 247 -16.80 -11.64 21.91
N TRP A 248 -17.21 -10.41 21.59
CA TRP A 248 -17.76 -10.06 20.28
C TRP A 248 -16.68 -10.15 19.19
N LEU A 249 -15.50 -9.57 19.43
CA LEU A 249 -14.37 -9.61 18.49
C LEU A 249 -13.98 -11.06 18.19
N GLN A 250 -13.74 -11.88 19.22
CA GLN A 250 -13.45 -13.31 19.09
C GLN A 250 -14.54 -14.07 18.30
N SER A 251 -15.78 -13.61 18.34
CA SER A 251 -16.88 -14.23 17.59
C SER A 251 -16.91 -13.90 16.10
N LEU A 252 -16.17 -12.90 15.61
CA LEU A 252 -16.01 -12.67 14.17
C LEU A 252 -15.03 -13.68 13.57
N ASP A 253 -13.81 -13.68 14.09
CA ASP A 253 -12.67 -14.52 13.72
C ASP A 253 -13.06 -16.01 13.71
N ASP A 254 -13.55 -16.53 14.84
CA ASP A 254 -13.81 -17.96 14.97
C ASP A 254 -15.02 -18.44 14.15
N ILE A 255 -15.95 -17.54 13.78
CA ILE A 255 -17.26 -17.96 13.25
C ILE A 255 -17.48 -17.61 11.77
N LEU A 256 -17.05 -16.44 11.27
CA LEU A 256 -17.49 -15.95 9.97
C LEU A 256 -17.13 -16.90 8.81
N HIS A 257 -15.88 -17.36 8.73
CA HIS A 257 -15.46 -18.28 7.68
C HIS A 257 -16.20 -19.63 7.76
N LYS A 258 -16.40 -20.15 8.97
CA LYS A 258 -17.09 -21.43 9.24
C LYS A 258 -18.60 -21.36 8.97
N ARG A 259 -19.24 -20.22 9.25
CA ARG A 259 -20.69 -19.99 9.15
C ARG A 259 -21.16 -19.75 7.72
N TYR A 260 -20.35 -19.07 6.89
CA TYR A 260 -20.78 -18.57 5.58
C TYR A 260 -20.15 -19.25 4.37
N ASP A 261 -19.23 -20.20 4.60
CA ASP A 261 -18.42 -20.86 3.58
C ASP A 261 -17.72 -19.83 2.67
N ILE A 262 -16.81 -19.07 3.28
CA ILE A 262 -16.07 -17.95 2.68
C ILE A 262 -14.59 -18.01 3.05
N ARG A 263 -13.74 -17.34 2.27
CA ARG A 263 -12.35 -17.13 2.69
C ARG A 263 -12.26 -16.41 4.04
N ASP A 264 -11.26 -16.81 4.80
CA ASP A 264 -11.00 -16.31 6.13
C ASP A 264 -10.03 -15.11 6.10
N ILE A 265 -10.57 -13.91 6.33
CA ILE A 265 -9.89 -12.59 6.18
C ILE A 265 -9.93 -11.73 7.45
N VAL A 266 -10.32 -12.31 8.59
CA VAL A 266 -10.42 -11.62 9.88
C VAL A 266 -9.47 -12.25 10.89
N ASP A 267 -8.81 -11.44 11.72
CA ASP A 267 -8.04 -11.86 12.89
C ASP A 267 -8.37 -10.98 14.11
N THR A 268 -8.14 -11.48 15.33
CA THR A 268 -8.31 -10.71 16.56
C THR A 268 -7.10 -10.69 17.49
N ALA A 269 -6.63 -9.48 17.82
CA ALA A 269 -5.56 -9.23 18.78
C ALA A 269 -6.11 -8.48 20.02
N PRO A 270 -6.07 -9.08 21.23
CA PRO A 270 -6.37 -8.35 22.45
C PRO A 270 -5.17 -7.48 22.84
N TRP A 271 -5.38 -6.19 23.04
CA TRP A 271 -4.35 -5.29 23.54
C TRP A 271 -4.46 -5.15 25.06
N SER A 272 -3.60 -5.88 25.77
CA SER A 272 -3.24 -5.48 27.12
C SER A 272 -2.19 -4.37 27.01
N GLY A 273 -2.42 -3.21 27.64
CA GLY A 273 -1.51 -2.05 27.70
C GLY A 273 -0.18 -2.26 28.44
N ALA A 274 0.38 -3.46 28.36
CA ALA A 274 1.79 -3.70 28.56
C ALA A 274 2.58 -3.04 27.42
N ALA A 275 3.88 -2.81 27.64
CA ALA A 275 4.73 -2.08 26.72
C ALA A 275 4.65 -2.58 25.26
N LEU A 276 4.79 -1.62 24.32
CA LEU A 276 4.89 -1.85 22.88
C LEU A 276 6.18 -2.60 22.53
N THR A 277 6.23 -3.89 22.81
CA THR A 277 7.30 -4.76 22.34
C THR A 277 7.21 -4.93 20.83
N SER A 278 8.34 -5.18 20.17
CA SER A 278 8.38 -5.51 18.75
C SER A 278 7.45 -6.67 18.39
N ASN A 279 7.28 -7.65 19.28
CA ASN A 279 6.34 -8.76 19.08
C ASN A 279 4.87 -8.32 19.16
N THR A 280 4.54 -7.35 20.02
CA THR A 280 3.21 -6.75 20.09
C THR A 280 2.90 -6.01 18.79
N ILE A 281 3.83 -5.17 18.33
CA ILE A 281 3.72 -4.41 17.07
C ILE A 281 3.60 -5.36 15.88
N LEU A 282 4.45 -6.39 15.81
CA LEU A 282 4.38 -7.42 14.77
C LEU A 282 3.01 -8.11 14.77
N LYS A 283 2.50 -8.62 15.91
CA LYS A 283 1.18 -9.29 15.89
C LYS A 283 0.06 -8.32 15.47
N ILE A 284 0.08 -7.06 15.91
CA ILE A 284 -0.88 -6.01 15.49
C ILE A 284 -0.82 -5.72 13.98
N MET A 285 0.35 -5.87 13.35
CA MET A 285 0.58 -5.53 11.94
C MET A 285 0.52 -6.74 10.97
N LEU A 286 0.41 -7.98 11.48
CA LEU A 286 0.51 -9.22 10.69
C LEU A 286 -0.68 -10.16 10.78
N GLY A 287 -1.41 -10.18 11.89
CA GLY A 287 -2.38 -11.24 12.16
C GLY A 287 -3.46 -11.37 11.09
N GLY A 288 -3.96 -10.24 10.58
CA GLY A 288 -4.96 -10.20 9.51
C GLY A 288 -4.47 -10.67 8.13
N VAL A 289 -3.15 -10.77 7.89
CA VAL A 289 -2.56 -11.02 6.56
C VAL A 289 -1.60 -12.21 6.47
N ASP A 290 -0.94 -12.61 7.56
CA ASP A 290 -0.03 -13.77 7.58
C ASP A 290 -0.26 -14.68 8.81
N LYS A 291 -0.92 -15.81 8.54
CA LYS A 291 -1.31 -16.83 9.53
C LYS A 291 -0.13 -17.61 10.12
N ARG A 292 1.11 -17.30 9.72
CA ARG A 292 2.35 -17.77 10.40
C ARG A 292 2.63 -16.99 11.68
N TYR A 293 2.24 -15.72 11.75
CA TYR A 293 2.48 -14.85 12.90
C TYR A 293 1.33 -14.84 13.91
N ASP A 294 0.09 -15.07 13.46
CA ASP A 294 -1.05 -15.33 14.34
C ASP A 294 -0.68 -16.31 15.47
N ARG A 295 -0.17 -17.49 15.07
CA ARG A 295 0.14 -18.65 15.94
C ARG A 295 1.18 -18.40 17.02
N GLN A 296 1.83 -17.23 17.04
CA GLN A 296 2.78 -16.86 18.08
C GLN A 296 2.03 -16.19 19.25
N ALA A 297 1.82 -16.96 20.32
CA ALA A 297 1.27 -16.41 21.56
C ALA A 297 2.23 -15.38 22.17
N VAL A 298 1.71 -14.17 22.44
CA VAL A 298 2.48 -13.12 23.13
C VAL A 298 2.77 -13.59 24.55
N SER A 299 4.00 -14.03 24.79
CA SER A 299 4.47 -14.42 26.12
C SER A 299 4.49 -13.18 27.02
N LYS A 300 3.77 -13.24 28.14
CA LYS A 300 3.88 -12.21 29.18
C LYS A 300 5.34 -12.11 29.61
N ALA A 301 5.92 -10.91 29.53
CA ALA A 301 7.22 -10.63 30.10
C ALA A 301 7.20 -11.02 31.59
N GLY A 302 7.99 -12.02 31.96
CA GLY A 302 7.97 -12.57 33.31
C GLY A 302 8.54 -11.57 34.31
N GLY A 303 7.69 -11.08 35.21
CA GLY A 303 8.13 -10.27 36.34
C GLY A 303 9.11 -11.05 37.22
N ARG A 304 10.17 -10.36 37.66
CA ARG A 304 11.05 -10.74 38.76
C ARG A 304 10.83 -9.78 39.92
#